data_AF-A0AAD2JIH0-F1
#
_entry.id   AF-A0AAD2JIH0-F1
#
_cell.length_a   1.000
_cell.length_b   1.000
_cell.length_c   1.000
_cell.angle_alpha   90.00
_cell.angle_beta   90.00
_cell.angle_gamma   90.00
#
_symmetry.space_group_name_H-M   'P 1'
#
loop_
_entity.id
_entity.type
_entity.pdbx_description
1 polymer ?
#
loop_
_entity_poly.entity_id
_entity_poly.type
_entity_poly.pdbx_seq_one_letter_code
_entity_poly.pdbx_strand_id
1 'polypeptide(L)'
;MENDSRKRARAASPLHDVTVCLSGLTHDVKKQIHDMVESLGGRYTREFNIDTNTHLIANVAQGAKYDLAKSHSHIHVVKPSWLLACSKEGSRVEETAHLLDSEVKQNDKIEVDNSSLALRAELLLNDRKMLCSVFKNCRFYLLGFEGHSGFKRALGKLIRRGMGMIYWELNEEITTLVLHKSCDASLRKAAKTVTECHMNLPSAVSPAWVIDSYKAGTNLCTSQYPPTEPVQSTEIVTPNSSKPSRKLFQKMNSNSTIFKGCLFSLSRVAPPQWAVDFESKEQEALIKSHGGQILSLKLLDAIRVDAGSGGIRRKCYVVCWGGRPQMHLNPFLSELQRKDLCTLIEVTPMWLKACVVAQKRIATDTLALALAPKPWPLRRLDSSISIVLSGFTSTQKLAVTKLIEAVGGRITGDMTKSNTHLICHEGSSSPKVVKASQWGIHIVTLEWLEHVIEHGLGGKQKCKGGCESRFSFTSSMTRGFEIE
;
A
#
# COMPACT_ATOMS: atom_id res chain seq x y z
N MET A 1 -20.66 39.46 36.19
CA MET A 1 -21.02 39.36 34.75
C MET A 1 -20.05 38.47 33.97
N GLU A 2 -18.74 38.54 34.21
CA GLU A 2 -17.72 37.76 33.48
C GLU A 2 -17.78 36.23 33.68
N ASN A 3 -18.25 35.77 34.84
CA ASN A 3 -18.40 34.34 35.15
C ASN A 3 -19.63 33.69 34.48
N ASP A 4 -20.62 34.52 34.08
CA ASP A 4 -21.85 34.07 33.43
C ASP A 4 -21.68 34.00 31.89
N SER A 5 -20.86 34.90 31.33
CA SER A 5 -20.40 34.86 29.93
C SER A 5 -19.55 33.62 29.64
N ARG A 6 -18.66 33.22 30.57
CA ARG A 6 -17.88 31.98 30.45
C ARG A 6 -18.74 30.72 30.59
N LYS A 7 -19.77 30.72 31.43
CA LYS A 7 -20.75 29.61 31.51
C LYS A 7 -21.61 29.50 30.24
N ARG A 8 -22.05 30.62 29.66
CA ARG A 8 -22.81 30.65 28.41
C ARG A 8 -21.99 30.23 27.18
N ALA A 9 -20.70 30.59 27.12
CA ALA A 9 -19.78 30.13 26.07
C ALA A 9 -19.46 28.63 26.20
N ARG A 10 -19.35 28.11 27.43
CA ARG A 10 -19.13 26.68 27.71
C ARG A 10 -20.34 25.81 27.35
N ALA A 11 -21.55 26.38 27.38
CA ALA A 11 -22.79 25.74 26.93
C ALA A 11 -22.99 25.76 25.39
N ALA A 12 -22.19 26.55 24.65
CA ALA A 12 -22.32 26.72 23.20
C ALA A 12 -21.33 25.85 22.39
N SER A 13 -20.49 25.06 23.05
CA SER A 13 -19.49 24.21 22.40
C SER A 13 -19.89 22.73 22.51
N PRO A 14 -20.23 22.07 21.38
CA PRO A 14 -20.79 20.71 21.38
C PRO A 14 -19.90 19.66 22.06
N LEU A 15 -18.57 19.84 22.03
CA LEU A 15 -17.60 18.83 22.50
C LEU A 15 -16.76 19.30 23.69
N HIS A 16 -17.23 20.27 24.49
CA HIS A 16 -16.43 20.93 25.55
C HIS A 16 -15.88 20.01 26.67
N ASP A 17 -16.43 18.81 26.84
CA ASP A 17 -16.02 17.78 27.80
C ASP A 17 -15.33 16.57 27.13
N VAL A 18 -15.11 16.63 25.81
CA VAL A 18 -14.61 15.52 25.02
C VAL A 18 -13.11 15.64 24.76
N THR A 19 -12.36 14.59 25.11
CA THR A 19 -10.93 14.47 24.82
C THR A 19 -10.70 13.30 23.86
N VAL A 20 -10.17 13.59 22.68
CA VAL A 20 -10.07 12.64 21.55
C VAL A 20 -8.63 12.25 21.25
N CYS A 21 -8.39 10.96 21.04
CA CYS A 21 -7.19 10.47 20.36
C CYS A 21 -7.55 9.83 19.01
N LEU A 22 -6.62 9.91 18.05
CA LEU A 22 -6.82 9.38 16.69
C LEU A 22 -5.94 8.15 16.46
N SER A 23 -6.51 7.13 15.80
CA SER A 23 -5.79 5.90 15.43
C SER A 23 -6.12 5.45 14.00
N GLY A 24 -5.10 4.96 13.28
CA GLY A 24 -5.29 4.35 11.95
C GLY A 24 -5.75 5.30 10.83
N LEU A 25 -5.45 6.60 10.94
CA LEU A 25 -5.81 7.64 9.96
C LEU A 25 -4.56 8.25 9.30
N THR A 26 -4.68 8.68 8.04
CA THR A 26 -3.61 9.39 7.30
C THR A 26 -3.34 10.76 7.93
N HIS A 27 -2.18 11.34 7.65
CA HIS A 27 -1.77 12.62 8.22
C HIS A 27 -2.78 13.75 7.91
N ASP A 28 -3.23 13.84 6.65
CA ASP A 28 -4.15 14.89 6.22
C ASP A 28 -5.54 14.76 6.88
N VAL A 29 -6.05 13.53 7.01
CA VAL A 29 -7.32 13.26 7.70
C VAL A 29 -7.20 13.55 9.19
N LYS A 30 -6.05 13.24 9.82
CA LYS A 30 -5.79 13.57 11.22
C LYS A 30 -5.83 15.08 11.46
N LYS A 31 -5.24 15.87 10.55
CA LYS A 31 -5.27 17.32 10.64
C LYS A 31 -6.70 17.87 10.51
N GLN A 32 -7.48 17.38 9.55
CA GLN A 32 -8.87 17.81 9.38
C GLN A 32 -9.73 17.48 10.61
N ILE A 33 -9.57 16.27 11.16
CA ILE A 33 -10.30 15.85 12.37
C ILE A 33 -9.83 16.64 13.60
N HIS A 34 -8.53 16.90 13.72
CA HIS A 34 -7.97 17.74 14.76
C HIS A 34 -8.62 19.13 14.78
N ASP A 35 -8.57 19.83 13.64
CA ASP A 35 -9.10 21.19 13.51
C ASP A 35 -10.61 21.21 13.79
N MET A 36 -11.33 20.16 13.38
CA MET A 36 -12.75 19.98 13.64
C MET A 36 -13.06 19.75 15.14
N VAL A 37 -12.29 18.91 15.83
CA VAL A 37 -12.45 18.68 17.28
C VAL A 37 -12.25 19.99 18.05
N GLU A 38 -11.19 20.74 17.75
CA GLU A 38 -10.92 22.02 18.41
C GLU A 38 -12.00 23.07 18.11
N SER A 39 -12.49 23.14 16.86
CA SER A 39 -13.55 24.07 16.47
C SER A 39 -14.89 23.82 17.17
N LEU A 40 -15.15 22.58 17.58
CA LEU A 40 -16.34 22.17 18.33
C LEU A 40 -16.14 22.24 19.86
N GLY A 41 -14.96 22.71 20.29
CA GLY A 41 -14.59 22.89 21.70
C GLY A 41 -14.04 21.65 22.39
N GLY A 42 -13.78 20.55 21.66
CA GLY A 42 -13.12 19.36 22.17
C GLY A 42 -11.61 19.52 22.27
N ARG A 43 -10.97 18.61 23.03
CA ARG A 43 -9.52 18.57 23.19
C ARG A 43 -8.92 17.39 22.46
N TYR A 44 -7.84 17.61 21.71
CA TYR A 44 -7.09 16.55 21.06
C TYR A 44 -5.84 16.16 21.86
N THR A 45 -5.57 14.86 21.97
CA THR A 45 -4.31 14.33 22.52
C THR A 45 -3.54 13.52 21.48
N ARG A 46 -2.23 13.76 21.40
CA ARG A 46 -1.32 13.01 20.51
C ARG A 46 -1.14 11.57 20.97
N GLU A 47 -1.06 11.39 22.29
CA GLU A 47 -0.91 10.09 22.94
C GLU A 47 -2.25 9.64 23.51
N PHE A 48 -2.46 8.32 23.51
CA PHE A 48 -3.67 7.73 24.06
C PHE A 48 -3.42 7.40 25.53
N ASN A 49 -4.16 8.05 26.41
CA ASN A 49 -4.08 7.86 27.85
C ASN A 49 -5.50 7.63 28.40
N ILE A 50 -5.66 6.52 29.12
CA ILE A 50 -6.94 6.02 29.63
C ILE A 50 -7.64 7.04 30.53
N ASP A 51 -6.90 7.75 31.37
CA ASP A 51 -7.46 8.66 32.39
C ASP A 51 -7.90 10.00 31.78
N THR A 52 -7.31 10.37 30.64
CA THR A 52 -7.53 11.68 30.01
C THR A 52 -8.43 11.62 28.78
N ASN A 53 -8.45 10.50 28.07
CA ASN A 53 -9.21 10.34 26.83
C ASN A 53 -10.61 9.78 27.08
N THR A 54 -11.61 10.44 26.52
CA THR A 54 -13.00 9.98 26.55
C THR A 54 -13.40 9.27 25.26
N HIS A 55 -12.72 9.58 24.14
CA HIS A 55 -13.02 9.02 22.83
C HIS A 55 -11.77 8.60 22.07
N LEU A 56 -11.86 7.47 21.38
CA LEU A 56 -10.91 7.03 20.37
C LEU A 56 -11.60 7.05 19.01
N ILE A 57 -11.16 7.94 18.10
CA ILE A 57 -11.64 7.93 16.72
C ILE A 57 -10.73 7.03 15.88
N ALA A 58 -11.29 5.95 15.34
CA ALA A 58 -10.58 5.00 14.52
C ALA A 58 -11.44 4.48 13.36
N ASN A 59 -10.81 4.15 12.24
CA ASN A 59 -11.50 3.57 11.08
C ASN A 59 -11.40 2.03 11.04
N VAL A 60 -10.52 1.46 11.87
CA VAL A 60 -10.27 0.01 11.94
C VAL A 60 -10.17 -0.41 13.40
N ALA A 61 -10.86 -1.50 13.75
CA ALA A 61 -10.90 -2.09 15.08
C ALA A 61 -9.63 -2.92 15.39
N GLN A 62 -8.46 -2.29 15.32
CA GLN A 62 -7.17 -2.96 15.51
C GLN A 62 -6.11 -2.07 16.17
N GLY A 63 -5.17 -2.72 16.86
CA GLY A 63 -3.96 -2.10 17.42
C GLY A 63 -4.05 -1.80 18.91
N ALA A 64 -2.90 -1.56 19.54
CA ALA A 64 -2.77 -1.41 20.98
C ALA A 64 -3.68 -0.33 21.59
N LYS A 65 -3.92 0.78 20.89
CA LYS A 65 -4.84 1.85 21.34
C LYS A 65 -6.30 1.38 21.35
N TYR A 66 -6.72 0.58 20.37
CA TYR A 66 -8.08 0.04 20.29
C TYR A 66 -8.32 -1.02 21.35
N ASP A 67 -7.39 -1.95 21.53
CA ASP A 67 -7.50 -3.01 22.55
C ASP A 67 -7.62 -2.40 23.95
N LEU A 68 -6.84 -1.35 24.22
CA LEU A 68 -6.85 -0.62 25.49
C LEU A 68 -8.11 0.24 25.66
N ALA A 69 -8.61 0.89 24.60
CA ALA A 69 -9.88 1.61 24.66
C ALA A 69 -11.06 0.67 24.93
N LYS A 70 -11.07 -0.51 24.30
CA LYS A 70 -12.15 -1.49 24.43
C LYS A 70 -12.18 -2.18 25.79
N SER A 71 -11.03 -2.29 26.47
CA SER A 71 -10.98 -2.85 27.83
C SER A 71 -11.50 -1.88 28.90
N HIS A 72 -11.89 -0.65 28.55
CA HIS A 72 -12.34 0.37 29.49
C HIS A 72 -13.69 0.95 29.07
N SER A 73 -14.70 0.80 29.93
CA SER A 73 -16.10 1.15 29.63
C SER A 73 -16.38 2.65 29.50
N HIS A 74 -15.49 3.52 29.97
CA HIS A 74 -15.65 4.98 29.88
C HIS A 74 -15.11 5.57 28.58
N ILE A 75 -14.43 4.78 27.74
CA ILE A 75 -13.83 5.23 26.49
C ILE A 75 -14.69 4.78 25.30
N HIS A 76 -15.22 5.74 24.55
CA HIS A 76 -16.03 5.48 23.38
C HIS A 76 -15.16 5.30 22.14
N VAL A 77 -15.26 4.14 21.47
CA VAL A 77 -14.56 3.88 20.22
C VAL A 77 -15.49 4.15 19.05
N VAL A 78 -15.27 5.26 18.35
CA VAL A 78 -16.19 5.77 17.31
C VAL A 78 -15.49 5.94 15.97
N LYS A 79 -16.29 5.92 14.89
CA LYS A 79 -15.81 6.24 13.53
C LYS A 79 -15.70 7.76 13.33
N PRO A 80 -14.90 8.24 12.36
CA PRO A 80 -14.86 9.66 11.99
C PRO A 80 -16.23 10.27 11.62
N SER A 81 -17.19 9.43 11.22
CA SER A 81 -18.57 9.84 10.95
C SER A 81 -19.27 10.47 12.15
N TRP A 82 -18.91 10.09 13.37
CA TRP A 82 -19.47 10.69 14.59
C TRP A 82 -19.17 12.18 14.68
N LEU A 83 -17.89 12.54 14.47
CA LEU A 83 -17.47 13.93 14.54
C LEU A 83 -18.08 14.77 13.42
N LEU A 84 -18.23 14.19 12.23
CA LEU A 84 -18.94 14.83 11.11
C LEU A 84 -20.42 15.06 11.42
N ALA A 85 -21.07 14.13 12.11
CA ALA A 85 -22.46 14.29 12.55
C ALA A 85 -22.57 15.40 13.60
N CYS A 86 -21.70 15.42 14.61
CA CYS A 86 -21.63 16.49 15.62
C CYS A 86 -21.42 17.87 14.99
N SER A 87 -20.55 17.96 13.98
CA SER A 87 -20.32 19.22 13.25
C SER A 87 -21.54 19.67 12.45
N LYS A 88 -22.30 18.74 11.88
CA LYS A 88 -23.46 19.04 11.03
C LYS A 88 -24.68 19.45 11.85
N GLU A 89 -24.90 18.79 12.98
CA GLU A 89 -26.05 19.06 13.86
C GLU A 89 -25.79 20.24 14.80
N GLY A 90 -24.52 20.61 15.02
CA GLY A 90 -24.18 21.68 15.95
C GLY A 90 -24.41 21.29 17.42
N SER A 91 -24.56 20.00 17.70
CA SER A 91 -24.72 19.40 19.03
C SER A 91 -24.00 18.06 19.11
N ARG A 92 -23.72 17.57 20.33
CA ARG A 92 -23.13 16.24 20.52
C ARG A 92 -24.15 15.16 20.13
N VAL A 93 -23.83 14.40 19.10
CA VAL A 93 -24.61 13.25 18.65
C VAL A 93 -24.25 12.05 19.51
N GLU A 94 -25.22 11.17 19.77
CA GLU A 94 -24.98 9.91 20.48
C GLU A 94 -23.90 9.07 19.80
N GLU A 95 -22.95 8.58 20.61
CA GLU A 95 -21.81 7.77 20.17
C GLU A 95 -22.27 6.39 19.66
N THR A 96 -23.39 5.88 20.21
CA THR A 96 -23.96 4.54 19.97
C THR A 96 -24.20 4.24 18.48
N ALA A 97 -24.70 5.23 17.72
CA ALA A 97 -24.96 5.11 16.28
C ALA A 97 -23.69 5.11 15.41
N HIS A 98 -22.55 5.47 16.00
CA HIS A 98 -21.27 5.62 15.30
C HIS A 98 -20.13 4.81 15.93
N LEU A 99 -20.46 3.90 16.85
CA LEU A 99 -19.49 2.97 17.41
C LEU A 99 -18.82 2.18 16.29
N LEU A 100 -17.50 2.03 16.40
CA LEU A 100 -16.74 1.24 15.45
C LEU A 100 -17.18 -0.23 15.45
N ASP A 101 -17.71 -0.68 16.59
CA ASP A 101 -18.19 -2.03 16.85
C ASP A 101 -19.72 -2.18 16.82
N SER A 102 -20.48 -1.20 16.27
CA SER A 102 -21.96 -1.23 16.27
C SER A 102 -22.50 -2.65 16.07
N GLU A 103 -22.98 -3.26 17.16
CA GLU A 103 -23.60 -4.58 17.15
C GLU A 103 -24.84 -4.47 16.27
N VAL A 104 -24.76 -5.04 15.08
CA VAL A 104 -25.94 -5.35 14.29
C VAL A 104 -26.68 -6.44 15.06
N LYS A 105 -27.53 -6.05 16.02
CA LYS A 105 -28.68 -6.83 16.44
C LYS A 105 -29.71 -6.76 15.31
N GLN A 106 -29.45 -7.47 14.22
CA GLN A 106 -30.53 -7.97 13.38
C GLN A 106 -30.79 -9.39 13.83
N ASN A 107 -32.01 -9.60 14.33
CA ASN A 107 -32.66 -10.89 14.44
C ASN A 107 -32.67 -11.52 13.04
N ASP A 108 -31.61 -12.22 12.69
CA ASP A 108 -31.70 -13.32 11.76
C ASP A 108 -31.76 -14.59 12.59
N LYS A 109 -32.85 -15.33 12.39
CA LYS A 109 -33.08 -16.66 12.95
C LYS A 109 -31.77 -17.45 12.88
N ILE A 110 -31.23 -17.74 14.05
CA ILE A 110 -30.23 -18.77 14.20
C ILE A 110 -30.97 -20.07 13.88
N GLU A 111 -30.82 -20.57 12.65
CA GLU A 111 -30.80 -22.02 12.47
C GLU A 111 -29.57 -22.50 13.23
N VAL A 112 -29.82 -22.85 14.50
CA VAL A 112 -28.87 -23.54 15.36
C VAL A 112 -28.74 -24.93 14.76
N ASP A 113 -27.79 -25.09 13.86
CA ASP A 113 -27.20 -26.39 13.64
C ASP A 113 -25.98 -26.51 14.57
N ASN A 114 -26.11 -27.36 15.59
CA ASN A 114 -25.06 -27.71 16.55
C ASN A 114 -23.83 -28.40 15.91
N SER A 115 -23.76 -28.45 14.57
CA SER A 115 -22.67 -29.02 13.77
C SER A 115 -21.59 -28.01 13.34
N SER A 116 -21.78 -26.69 13.55
CA SER A 116 -20.87 -25.66 13.02
C SER A 116 -19.48 -25.67 13.67
N LEU A 117 -18.42 -25.70 12.83
CA LEU A 117 -17.00 -25.61 13.24
C LEU A 117 -16.70 -24.39 14.14
N ALA A 118 -17.48 -23.31 14.04
CA ALA A 118 -17.32 -22.13 14.87
C ALA A 118 -17.62 -22.40 16.35
N LEU A 119 -18.69 -23.14 16.64
CA LEU A 119 -19.08 -23.49 18.01
C LEU A 119 -18.06 -24.45 18.65
N ARG A 120 -17.58 -25.43 17.88
CA ARG A 120 -16.52 -26.37 18.32
C ARG A 120 -15.24 -25.63 18.70
N ALA A 121 -14.84 -24.63 17.92
CA ALA A 121 -13.67 -23.80 18.23
C ALA A 121 -13.86 -23.01 19.54
N GLU A 122 -15.04 -22.43 19.76
CA GLU A 122 -15.33 -21.67 20.98
C GLU A 122 -15.37 -22.53 22.24
N LEU A 123 -15.94 -23.73 22.17
CA LEU A 123 -15.96 -24.68 23.28
C LEU A 123 -14.54 -25.07 23.73
N LEU A 124 -13.63 -25.34 22.79
CA LEU A 124 -12.23 -25.65 23.09
C LEU A 124 -11.45 -24.47 23.70
N LEU A 125 -11.84 -23.23 23.40
CA LEU A 125 -11.23 -22.05 24.02
C LEU A 125 -11.67 -21.86 25.48
N ASN A 126 -12.81 -22.40 25.87
CA ASN A 126 -13.32 -22.33 27.24
C ASN A 126 -12.74 -23.42 28.14
N ASP A 127 -12.23 -24.52 27.56
CA ASP A 127 -11.52 -25.55 28.31
C ASP A 127 -10.08 -25.10 28.64
N ARG A 128 -9.82 -24.79 29.91
CA ARG A 128 -8.54 -24.28 30.41
C ARG A 128 -7.52 -25.39 30.72
N LYS A 129 -7.87 -26.67 30.60
CA LYS A 129 -6.97 -27.78 30.95
C LYS A 129 -6.02 -28.21 29.83
N MET A 130 -6.25 -27.77 28.59
CA MET A 130 -5.36 -28.08 27.45
C MET A 130 -4.39 -26.93 27.15
N LEU A 131 -3.18 -27.05 27.68
CA LEU A 131 -1.99 -26.34 27.18
C LEU A 131 -1.18 -27.35 26.35
N CYS A 132 -1.30 -27.28 25.03
CA CYS A 132 -0.69 -28.24 24.13
C CYS A 132 0.19 -27.50 23.11
N SER A 133 1.42 -27.96 22.89
CA SER A 133 2.39 -27.38 21.95
C SER A 133 2.19 -27.89 20.51
N VAL A 134 0.97 -28.30 20.18
CA VAL A 134 0.58 -29.02 18.95
C VAL A 134 1.11 -28.34 17.69
N PHE A 135 1.08 -27.02 17.66
CA PHE A 135 1.40 -26.19 16.52
C PHE A 135 2.74 -25.46 16.64
N LYS A 136 3.63 -25.86 17.56
CA LYS A 136 4.90 -25.14 17.85
C LYS A 136 5.78 -24.85 16.62
N ASN A 137 5.70 -25.68 15.58
CA ASN A 137 6.45 -25.50 14.32
C ASN A 137 5.54 -25.20 13.12
N CYS A 138 4.26 -24.92 13.35
CA CYS A 138 3.27 -24.69 12.31
C CYS A 138 3.07 -23.18 12.09
N ARG A 139 3.25 -22.75 10.84
CA ARG A 139 3.10 -21.37 10.39
C ARG A 139 1.91 -21.29 9.44
N PHE A 140 0.86 -20.61 9.91
CA PHE A 140 -0.46 -20.61 9.32
C PHE A 140 -0.74 -19.37 8.50
N TYR A 141 -1.51 -19.55 7.44
CA TYR A 141 -2.14 -18.46 6.72
C TYR A 141 -3.62 -18.78 6.48
N LEU A 142 -4.51 -17.88 6.91
CA LEU A 142 -5.95 -18.09 6.95
C LEU A 142 -6.64 -17.40 5.77
N LEU A 143 -7.32 -18.16 4.92
CA LEU A 143 -7.96 -17.67 3.68
C LEU A 143 -9.48 -17.90 3.70
N GLY A 144 -10.22 -16.92 3.15
CA GLY A 144 -11.64 -17.05 2.87
C GLY A 144 -12.60 -16.81 4.05
N PHE A 145 -12.25 -15.94 5.01
CA PHE A 145 -13.07 -15.64 6.20
C PHE A 145 -13.77 -14.27 6.15
N GLU A 146 -14.00 -13.70 4.96
CA GLU A 146 -14.46 -12.31 4.78
C GLU A 146 -15.84 -12.01 5.40
N GLY A 147 -16.70 -13.03 5.57
CA GLY A 147 -17.99 -12.93 6.29
C GLY A 147 -18.02 -13.57 7.69
N HIS A 148 -16.90 -14.12 8.18
CA HIS A 148 -16.87 -14.93 9.41
C HIS A 148 -15.75 -14.46 10.37
N SER A 149 -15.75 -13.16 10.69
CA SER A 149 -14.74 -12.53 11.54
C SER A 149 -14.69 -13.11 12.97
N GLY A 150 -15.85 -13.48 13.53
CA GLY A 150 -15.97 -14.20 14.81
C GLY A 150 -15.25 -15.55 14.79
N PHE A 151 -15.54 -16.38 13.79
CA PHE A 151 -14.92 -17.68 13.64
C PHE A 151 -13.41 -17.59 13.36
N LYS A 152 -12.98 -16.66 12.48
CA LYS A 152 -11.56 -16.39 12.21
C LYS A 152 -10.80 -16.05 13.49
N ARG A 153 -11.41 -15.25 14.36
CA ARG A 153 -10.84 -14.84 15.66
C ARG A 153 -10.77 -16.01 16.64
N ALA A 154 -11.80 -16.85 16.73
CA ALA A 154 -11.77 -18.06 17.57
C ALA A 154 -10.67 -19.03 17.09
N LEU A 155 -10.61 -19.31 15.80
CA LEU A 155 -9.59 -20.17 15.20
C LEU A 155 -8.17 -19.63 15.41
N GLY A 156 -7.98 -18.32 15.25
CA GLY A 156 -6.70 -17.67 15.49
C GLY A 156 -6.25 -17.70 16.95
N LYS A 157 -7.18 -17.66 17.92
CA LYS A 157 -6.86 -17.85 19.34
C LYS A 157 -6.43 -19.30 19.63
N LEU A 158 -7.11 -20.26 19.01
CA LEU A 158 -6.81 -21.70 19.11
C LEU A 158 -5.41 -22.03 18.59
N ILE A 159 -5.06 -21.55 17.40
CA ILE A 159 -3.73 -21.72 16.80
C ILE A 159 -2.63 -21.17 17.72
N ARG A 160 -2.81 -19.96 18.25
CA ARG A 160 -1.82 -19.32 19.14
C ARG A 160 -1.70 -20.04 20.48
N ARG A 161 -2.80 -20.52 21.06
CA ARG A 161 -2.75 -21.37 22.26
C ARG A 161 -2.00 -22.67 22.01
N GLY A 162 -2.10 -23.22 20.81
CA GLY A 162 -1.35 -24.38 20.35
C GLY A 162 0.15 -24.10 20.06
N MET A 163 0.64 -22.87 20.30
CA MET A 163 1.97 -22.36 19.94
C MET A 163 2.21 -22.18 18.42
N GLY A 164 1.16 -22.10 17.60
CA GLY A 164 1.27 -21.81 16.17
C GLY A 164 1.38 -20.32 15.86
N MET A 165 2.10 -19.99 14.80
CA MET A 165 2.26 -18.61 14.32
C MET A 165 1.33 -18.35 13.13
N ILE A 166 0.68 -17.18 13.08
CA ILE A 166 -0.21 -16.79 11.99
C ILE A 166 0.41 -15.61 11.25
N TYR A 167 0.64 -15.78 9.95
CA TYR A 167 1.13 -14.73 9.07
C TYR A 167 -0.03 -14.03 8.38
N TRP A 168 0.17 -12.74 8.07
CA TRP A 168 -0.81 -11.89 7.40
C TRP A 168 -0.52 -11.72 5.90
N GLU A 169 0.65 -12.19 5.47
CA GLU A 169 1.13 -12.19 4.09
C GLU A 169 1.68 -13.58 3.76
N LEU A 170 1.55 -13.98 2.50
CA LEU A 170 2.15 -15.21 2.00
C LEU A 170 3.67 -15.03 1.92
N ASN A 171 4.42 -15.87 2.62
CA ASN A 171 5.88 -15.86 2.62
C ASN A 171 6.46 -17.28 2.63
N GLU A 172 7.78 -17.36 2.46
CA GLU A 172 8.53 -18.61 2.38
C GLU A 172 8.43 -19.48 3.65
N GLU A 173 8.02 -18.90 4.78
CA GLU A 173 8.00 -19.61 6.05
C GLU A 173 6.68 -20.37 6.29
N ILE A 174 5.62 -20.14 5.52
CA ILE A 174 4.32 -20.78 5.74
C ILE A 174 4.40 -22.29 5.53
N THR A 175 3.84 -23.04 6.48
CA THR A 175 3.78 -24.51 6.44
C THR A 175 2.35 -25.04 6.28
N THR A 176 1.32 -24.25 6.64
CA THR A 176 -0.08 -24.68 6.60
C THR A 176 -1.01 -23.56 6.10
N LEU A 177 -1.77 -23.85 5.05
CA LEU A 177 -2.81 -22.95 4.52
C LEU A 177 -4.18 -23.44 5.00
N VAL A 178 -4.94 -22.58 5.68
CA VAL A 178 -6.29 -22.94 6.15
C VAL A 178 -7.33 -22.23 5.30
N LEU A 179 -8.13 -23.00 4.57
CA LEU A 179 -9.11 -22.48 3.63
C LEU A 179 -10.53 -22.72 4.15
N HIS A 180 -11.24 -21.64 4.44
CA HIS A 180 -12.66 -21.73 4.81
C HIS A 180 -13.57 -21.94 3.60
N LYS A 181 -14.75 -22.54 3.81
CA LYS A 181 -15.72 -22.82 2.75
C LYS A 181 -16.29 -21.57 2.04
N SER A 182 -16.17 -20.38 2.61
CA SER A 182 -16.52 -19.12 1.94
C SER A 182 -15.38 -18.51 1.11
N CYS A 183 -14.29 -19.25 0.87
CA CYS A 183 -13.20 -18.82 0.00
C CYS A 183 -13.65 -18.76 -1.46
N ASP A 184 -13.46 -17.61 -2.14
CA ASP A 184 -13.78 -17.46 -3.56
C ASP A 184 -12.91 -18.41 -4.44
N ALA A 185 -13.43 -18.79 -5.61
CA ALA A 185 -12.75 -19.65 -6.58
C ALA A 185 -11.36 -19.13 -6.94
N SER A 186 -11.19 -17.80 -6.98
CA SER A 186 -9.91 -17.12 -7.21
C SER A 186 -8.87 -17.44 -6.13
N LEU A 187 -9.27 -17.37 -4.86
CA LEU A 187 -8.38 -17.62 -3.72
C LEU A 187 -8.08 -19.11 -3.53
N ARG A 188 -9.04 -20.00 -3.86
CA ARG A 188 -8.79 -21.45 -3.87
C ARG A 188 -7.77 -21.86 -4.93
N LYS A 189 -7.86 -21.27 -6.12
CA LYS A 189 -6.89 -21.51 -7.19
C LYS A 189 -5.51 -20.98 -6.80
N ALA A 190 -5.45 -19.80 -6.18
CA ALA A 190 -4.19 -19.25 -5.65
C ALA A 190 -3.58 -20.15 -4.57
N ALA A 191 -4.38 -20.64 -3.61
CA ALA A 191 -3.90 -21.56 -2.58
C ALA A 191 -3.38 -22.88 -3.18
N LYS A 192 -4.07 -23.44 -4.17
CA LYS A 192 -3.63 -24.66 -4.88
C LYS A 192 -2.28 -24.45 -5.58
N THR A 193 -2.08 -23.31 -6.22
CA THR A 193 -0.80 -22.94 -6.82
C THR A 193 0.30 -22.77 -5.78
N VAL A 194 0.00 -22.18 -4.61
CA VAL A 194 0.97 -22.07 -3.52
C VAL A 194 1.34 -23.46 -2.98
N THR A 195 0.38 -24.37 -2.82
CA THR A 195 0.69 -25.74 -2.34
C THR A 195 1.50 -26.57 -3.33
N GLU A 196 1.42 -26.29 -4.62
CA GLU A 196 2.12 -27.04 -5.68
C GLU A 196 3.48 -26.44 -6.07
N CYS A 197 3.69 -25.14 -5.86
CA CYS A 197 4.85 -24.42 -6.41
C CYS A 197 5.73 -23.73 -5.36
N HIS A 198 5.34 -23.72 -4.09
CA HIS A 198 6.13 -23.08 -3.02
C HIS A 198 7.27 -23.98 -2.55
N MET A 199 8.43 -23.40 -2.25
CA MET A 199 9.66 -24.11 -1.84
C MET A 199 9.44 -25.09 -0.68
N ASN A 200 8.54 -24.74 0.26
CA ASN A 200 8.22 -25.54 1.44
C ASN A 200 6.92 -26.35 1.33
N LEU A 201 6.30 -26.42 0.13
CA LEU A 201 5.09 -27.21 -0.18
C LEU A 201 4.05 -27.22 0.96
N PRO A 202 3.51 -26.04 1.34
CA PRO A 202 2.63 -25.93 2.49
C PRO A 202 1.37 -26.79 2.29
N SER A 203 0.91 -27.44 3.34
CA SER A 203 -0.31 -28.27 3.29
C SER A 203 -1.56 -27.38 3.32
N ALA A 204 -2.44 -27.50 2.32
CA ALA A 204 -3.76 -26.88 2.34
C ALA A 204 -4.77 -27.76 3.07
N VAL A 205 -5.41 -27.19 4.10
CA VAL A 205 -6.34 -27.90 4.97
C VAL A 205 -7.61 -27.08 5.22
N SER A 206 -8.69 -27.75 5.61
CA SER A 206 -9.90 -27.09 6.11
C SER A 206 -9.73 -26.62 7.57
N PRO A 207 -10.57 -25.69 8.07
CA PRO A 207 -10.53 -25.24 9.46
C PRO A 207 -10.80 -26.37 10.46
N ALA A 208 -11.45 -27.46 10.04
CA ALA A 208 -11.68 -28.63 10.87
C ALA A 208 -10.37 -29.30 11.29
N TRP A 209 -9.35 -29.30 10.44
CA TRP A 209 -8.04 -29.87 10.76
C TRP A 209 -7.42 -29.22 12.00
N VAL A 210 -7.51 -27.90 12.10
CA VAL A 210 -6.98 -27.12 13.23
C VAL A 210 -7.73 -27.46 14.52
N ILE A 211 -9.05 -27.53 14.44
CA ILE A 211 -9.92 -27.81 15.59
C ILE A 211 -9.67 -29.23 16.12
N ASP A 212 -9.59 -30.20 15.21
CA ASP A 212 -9.44 -31.61 15.58
C ASP A 212 -8.01 -31.94 16.00
N SER A 213 -7.00 -31.34 15.36
CA SER A 213 -5.60 -31.47 15.78
C SER A 213 -5.37 -30.88 17.18
N TYR A 214 -6.00 -29.74 17.48
CA TYR A 214 -5.94 -29.16 18.81
C TYR A 214 -6.61 -30.05 19.86
N LYS A 215 -7.80 -30.58 19.55
CA LYS A 215 -8.53 -31.51 20.45
C LYS A 215 -7.77 -32.82 20.68
N ALA A 216 -7.13 -33.35 19.64
CA ALA A 216 -6.32 -34.57 19.73
C ALA A 216 -4.95 -34.35 20.40
N GLY A 217 -4.52 -33.09 20.57
CA GLY A 217 -3.22 -32.76 21.14
C GLY A 217 -2.03 -33.08 20.23
N THR A 218 -2.26 -33.37 18.95
CA THR A 218 -1.23 -33.73 17.96
C THR A 218 -1.65 -33.29 16.55
N ASN A 219 -0.67 -33.06 15.65
CA ASN A 219 -0.96 -32.70 14.27
C ASN A 219 -1.54 -33.92 13.52
N LEU A 220 -2.80 -33.84 13.12
CA LEU A 220 -3.47 -34.90 12.37
C LEU A 220 -3.02 -34.90 10.90
N CYS A 221 -3.28 -36.00 10.18
CA CYS A 221 -2.86 -36.13 8.78
C CYS A 221 -3.60 -35.12 7.89
N THR A 222 -2.86 -34.23 7.22
CA THR A 222 -3.42 -33.13 6.42
C THR A 222 -4.23 -33.60 5.22
N SER A 223 -3.93 -34.79 4.67
CA SER A 223 -4.66 -35.40 3.55
C SER A 223 -6.10 -35.81 3.89
N GLN A 224 -6.41 -36.01 5.18
CA GLN A 224 -7.76 -36.35 5.65
C GLN A 224 -8.68 -35.13 5.77
N TYR A 225 -8.15 -33.92 5.60
CA TYR A 225 -8.87 -32.66 5.79
C TYR A 225 -8.74 -31.72 4.57
N PRO A 226 -9.26 -32.12 3.40
CA PRO A 226 -9.13 -31.33 2.19
C PRO A 226 -9.84 -29.96 2.31
N PRO A 227 -9.37 -28.93 1.57
CA PRO A 227 -9.88 -27.55 1.65
C PRO A 227 -11.32 -27.34 1.09
N THR A 228 -12.00 -28.42 0.71
CA THR A 228 -13.41 -28.45 0.32
C THR A 228 -14.05 -29.61 1.06
N GLU A 229 -15.13 -29.34 1.81
CA GLU A 229 -16.00 -30.42 2.25
C GLU A 229 -16.56 -31.14 1.02
N PRO A 230 -16.73 -32.48 1.06
CA PRO A 230 -17.26 -33.24 -0.05
C PRO A 230 -18.64 -32.72 -0.48
N VAL A 231 -18.80 -32.55 -1.79
CA VAL A 231 -19.98 -32.00 -2.46
C VAL A 231 -21.17 -32.95 -2.29
N GLN A 232 -22.33 -32.43 -1.86
CA GLN A 232 -23.62 -32.89 -2.35
C GLN A 232 -24.21 -31.81 -3.25
N SER A 233 -24.50 -32.23 -4.48
CA SER A 233 -24.83 -31.46 -5.67
C SER A 233 -26.29 -31.03 -5.72
N THR A 234 -26.54 -29.79 -6.14
CA THR A 234 -27.67 -29.44 -7.02
C THR A 234 -27.44 -28.05 -7.64
N GLU A 235 -27.65 -27.99 -8.95
CA GLU A 235 -27.58 -26.81 -9.82
C GLU A 235 -28.62 -25.73 -9.45
N ILE A 236 -28.43 -24.48 -9.92
CA ILE A 236 -29.43 -23.61 -10.58
C ILE A 236 -28.90 -22.16 -10.78
N VAL A 237 -28.84 -21.78 -12.07
CA VAL A 237 -29.24 -20.50 -12.72
C VAL A 237 -28.65 -19.13 -12.28
N THR A 238 -28.01 -18.46 -13.25
CA THR A 238 -27.71 -17.02 -13.27
C THR A 238 -28.97 -16.16 -13.46
N PRO A 239 -29.01 -14.92 -12.92
CA PRO A 239 -29.08 -13.79 -13.86
C PRO A 239 -28.38 -12.48 -13.41
N ASN A 240 -27.81 -11.82 -14.43
CA ASN A 240 -27.79 -10.39 -14.77
C ASN A 240 -27.21 -9.28 -13.85
N SER A 241 -26.65 -8.34 -14.60
CA SER A 241 -25.86 -7.16 -14.29
C SER A 241 -26.60 -6.00 -13.61
N SER A 242 -25.87 -5.23 -12.80
CA SER A 242 -26.05 -3.76 -12.72
C SER A 242 -24.75 -3.04 -12.34
N LYS A 243 -24.50 -1.92 -13.02
CA LYS A 243 -23.29 -1.06 -12.95
C LYS A 243 -23.18 -0.27 -11.61
N PRO A 244 -21.98 0.18 -11.23
CA PRO A 244 -21.74 0.95 -10.01
C PRO A 244 -21.98 2.46 -10.22
N SER A 245 -22.51 3.12 -9.19
CA SER A 245 -22.74 4.56 -9.09
C SER A 245 -21.45 5.31 -8.70
N ARG A 246 -21.22 6.43 -9.40
CA ARG A 246 -20.05 7.34 -9.28
C ARG A 246 -20.28 8.46 -8.26
N LYS A 247 -19.18 8.96 -7.69
CA LYS A 247 -18.74 10.38 -7.50
C LYS A 247 -17.62 10.40 -6.44
N LEU A 248 -16.50 11.14 -6.49
CA LEU A 248 -16.01 12.28 -7.28
C LEU A 248 -14.46 12.20 -7.28
N PHE A 249 -13.81 12.33 -8.43
CA PHE A 249 -12.42 12.82 -8.51
C PHE A 249 -12.34 13.89 -9.59
N GLN A 250 -11.59 14.93 -9.25
CA GLN A 250 -11.54 16.21 -9.92
C GLN A 250 -10.91 16.11 -11.31
N LYS A 251 -11.48 16.91 -12.21
CA LYS A 251 -11.33 16.94 -13.67
C LYS A 251 -9.87 17.16 -14.10
N MET A 252 -9.28 16.17 -14.78
CA MET A 252 -8.30 16.41 -15.85
C MET A 252 -8.80 15.69 -17.11
N ASN A 253 -9.22 16.50 -18.09
CA ASN A 253 -9.69 16.04 -19.39
C ASN A 253 -8.52 15.47 -20.22
N SER A 254 -8.50 14.16 -20.43
CA SER A 254 -8.40 13.52 -21.75
C SER A 254 -8.44 12.00 -21.56
N ASN A 255 -9.42 11.31 -22.16
CA ASN A 255 -9.36 9.85 -22.30
C ASN A 255 -8.33 9.53 -23.39
N SER A 256 -7.04 9.75 -23.12
CA SER A 256 -6.00 9.52 -24.12
C SER A 256 -5.73 8.03 -24.23
N THR A 257 -5.62 7.52 -25.46
CA THR A 257 -5.39 6.10 -25.73
C THR A 257 -3.90 5.75 -25.79
N ILE A 258 -3.07 6.46 -25.01
CA ILE A 258 -1.60 6.39 -25.08
C ILE A 258 -1.05 4.99 -24.79
N PHE A 259 -1.78 4.20 -23.99
CA PHE A 259 -1.41 2.84 -23.63
C PHE A 259 -2.23 1.77 -24.36
N LYS A 260 -3.00 2.14 -25.38
CA LYS A 260 -3.79 1.20 -26.19
C LYS A 260 -2.88 0.13 -26.81
N GLY A 261 -3.25 -1.13 -26.58
CA GLY A 261 -2.50 -2.30 -27.06
C GLY A 261 -1.27 -2.67 -26.22
N CYS A 262 -0.99 -1.94 -25.14
CA CYS A 262 0.09 -2.26 -24.21
C CYS A 262 -0.40 -3.09 -23.03
N LEU A 263 0.43 -4.04 -22.62
CA LEU A 263 0.21 -4.87 -21.44
C LEU A 263 1.02 -4.31 -20.27
N PHE A 264 0.51 -4.46 -19.05
CA PHE A 264 1.16 -3.98 -17.85
C PHE A 264 1.13 -5.02 -16.73
N SER A 265 2.22 -5.14 -16.00
CA SER A 265 2.29 -5.89 -14.74
C SER A 265 2.81 -4.98 -13.64
N LEU A 266 2.11 -4.91 -12.52
CA LEU A 266 2.53 -4.15 -11.34
C LEU A 266 3.30 -5.08 -10.40
N SER A 267 4.57 -4.78 -10.16
CA SER A 267 5.38 -5.48 -9.15
C SER A 267 5.17 -4.82 -7.78
N ARG A 268 4.66 -5.58 -6.82
CA ARG A 268 4.34 -5.09 -5.46
C ARG A 268 5.53 -5.15 -4.50
N VAL A 269 6.72 -4.77 -4.97
CA VAL A 269 7.85 -4.58 -4.06
C VAL A 269 7.63 -3.27 -3.34
N ALA A 270 7.33 -3.32 -2.04
CA ALA A 270 7.16 -2.13 -1.24
C ALA A 270 8.47 -1.30 -1.26
N PRO A 271 8.39 0.03 -1.47
CA PRO A 271 9.57 0.87 -1.35
C PRO A 271 10.15 0.78 0.09
N PRO A 272 11.47 0.95 0.30
CA PRO A 272 12.05 1.37 1.56
C PRO A 272 11.17 2.38 2.30
N GLN A 273 11.03 2.21 3.62
CA GLN A 273 10.13 2.97 4.49
C GLN A 273 10.22 4.51 4.36
N TRP A 274 11.36 5.03 3.89
CA TRP A 274 11.61 6.46 3.73
C TRP A 274 11.18 7.03 2.37
N ALA A 275 10.78 6.19 1.43
CA ALA A 275 10.42 6.62 0.09
C ALA A 275 8.90 6.69 -0.12
N VAL A 276 8.51 7.53 -1.07
CA VAL A 276 7.10 7.74 -1.43
C VAL A 276 6.55 6.46 -2.05
N ASP A 277 5.55 5.87 -1.38
CA ASP A 277 4.79 4.75 -1.91
C ASP A 277 3.82 5.22 -3.00
N PHE A 278 3.79 4.48 -4.10
CA PHE A 278 2.85 4.70 -5.18
C PHE A 278 1.77 3.64 -5.08
N GLU A 279 0.59 4.02 -4.62
CA GLU A 279 -0.52 3.08 -4.44
C GLU A 279 -0.80 2.27 -5.72
N SER A 280 -0.69 0.94 -5.64
CA SER A 280 -0.87 0.07 -6.81
C SER A 280 -2.26 0.21 -7.45
N LYS A 281 -3.28 0.56 -6.65
CA LYS A 281 -4.64 0.82 -7.14
C LYS A 281 -4.71 2.09 -8.00
N GLU A 282 -3.99 3.14 -7.64
CA GLU A 282 -3.94 4.37 -8.43
C GLU A 282 -3.24 4.14 -9.77
N GLN A 283 -2.13 3.39 -9.75
CA GLN A 283 -1.39 3.02 -10.97
C GLN A 283 -2.26 2.18 -11.91
N GLU A 284 -2.97 1.19 -11.37
CA GLU A 284 -3.90 0.36 -12.13
C GLU A 284 -5.03 1.19 -12.77
N ALA A 285 -5.62 2.12 -12.02
CA ALA A 285 -6.66 3.02 -12.53
C ALA A 285 -6.13 3.95 -13.62
N LEU A 286 -4.90 4.48 -13.46
CA LEU A 286 -4.24 5.31 -14.45
C LEU A 286 -3.99 4.55 -15.75
N ILE A 287 -3.46 3.33 -15.67
CA ILE A 287 -3.20 2.48 -16.85
C ILE A 287 -4.50 2.20 -17.59
N LYS A 288 -5.55 1.76 -16.87
CA LYS A 288 -6.85 1.41 -17.46
C LYS A 288 -7.54 2.61 -18.10
N SER A 289 -7.54 3.77 -17.43
CA SER A 289 -8.15 5.00 -17.96
C SER A 289 -7.49 5.48 -19.26
N HIS A 290 -6.23 5.09 -19.51
CA HIS A 290 -5.46 5.48 -20.69
C HIS A 290 -5.33 4.35 -21.75
N GLY A 291 -6.20 3.34 -21.64
CA GLY A 291 -6.34 2.25 -22.62
C GLY A 291 -5.36 1.08 -22.47
N GLY A 292 -4.57 1.06 -21.40
CA GLY A 292 -3.66 -0.05 -21.09
C GLY A 292 -4.39 -1.23 -20.43
N GLN A 293 -3.84 -2.43 -20.58
CA GLN A 293 -4.40 -3.65 -20.01
C GLN A 293 -3.48 -4.22 -18.93
N ILE A 294 -4.02 -4.51 -17.75
CA ILE A 294 -3.29 -5.24 -16.71
C ILE A 294 -3.25 -6.73 -17.07
N LEU A 295 -2.07 -7.33 -16.94
CA LEU A 295 -1.85 -8.74 -17.19
C LEU A 295 -2.76 -9.56 -16.26
N SER A 296 -3.53 -10.45 -16.87
CA SER A 296 -4.42 -11.39 -16.18
C SER A 296 -4.30 -12.75 -16.85
N LEU A 297 -4.69 -13.82 -16.17
CA LEU A 297 -4.62 -15.17 -16.72
C LEU A 297 -5.40 -15.28 -18.04
N LYS A 298 -6.59 -14.68 -18.13
CA LYS A 298 -7.38 -14.64 -19.38
C LYS A 298 -6.63 -14.00 -20.54
N LEU A 299 -5.90 -12.92 -20.26
CA LEU A 299 -5.13 -12.21 -21.27
C LEU A 299 -3.87 -12.98 -21.66
N LEU A 300 -3.25 -13.68 -20.72
CA LEU A 300 -2.12 -14.58 -20.99
C LEU A 300 -2.55 -15.74 -21.90
N ASP A 301 -3.71 -16.35 -21.66
CA ASP A 301 -4.25 -17.40 -22.53
C ASP A 301 -4.54 -16.88 -23.94
N ALA A 302 -5.12 -15.68 -24.07
CA ALA A 302 -5.30 -15.04 -25.37
C ALA A 302 -3.96 -14.78 -26.09
N ILE A 303 -2.93 -14.33 -25.38
CA ILE A 303 -1.58 -14.11 -25.94
C ILE A 303 -0.96 -15.42 -26.43
N ARG A 304 -1.18 -16.55 -25.72
CA ARG A 304 -0.68 -17.87 -26.14
C ARG A 304 -1.28 -18.29 -27.49
N VAL A 305 -2.57 -18.04 -27.69
CA VAL A 305 -3.27 -18.35 -28.95
C VAL A 305 -2.79 -17.44 -30.09
N ASP A 306 -2.65 -16.13 -29.83
CA ASP A 306 -2.16 -15.16 -30.82
C ASP A 306 -0.70 -15.45 -31.26
N ALA A 307 0.16 -15.90 -30.33
CA ALA A 307 1.56 -16.22 -30.63
C ALA A 307 1.71 -17.39 -31.59
N GLY A 308 0.79 -18.38 -31.55
CA GLY A 308 0.74 -19.47 -32.53
C GLY A 308 0.33 -19.04 -33.93
N SER A 309 -0.21 -17.82 -34.07
CA SER A 309 -0.80 -17.31 -35.31
C SER A 309 0.10 -16.31 -36.06
N GLY A 310 1.35 -16.11 -35.62
CA GLY A 310 2.29 -15.18 -36.26
C GLY A 310 1.98 -13.69 -36.04
N GLY A 311 1.20 -13.35 -35.03
CA GLY A 311 0.81 -11.97 -34.72
C GLY A 311 1.96 -11.05 -34.26
N ILE A 312 1.75 -9.73 -34.37
CA ILE A 312 2.71 -8.71 -33.89
C ILE A 312 2.92 -8.85 -32.38
N ARG A 313 4.18 -8.91 -31.95
CA ARG A 313 4.55 -9.00 -30.54
C ARG A 313 4.09 -7.79 -29.76
N ARG A 314 3.33 -8.03 -28.69
CA ARG A 314 2.86 -6.96 -27.79
C ARG A 314 3.98 -6.54 -26.84
N LYS A 315 4.01 -5.26 -26.48
CA LYS A 315 4.88 -4.72 -25.43
C LYS A 315 4.22 -4.92 -24.08
N CYS A 316 4.96 -5.51 -23.13
CA CYS A 316 4.54 -5.70 -21.75
C CYS A 316 5.45 -4.89 -20.82
N TYR A 317 4.87 -3.88 -20.18
CA TYR A 317 5.55 -2.98 -19.26
C TYR A 317 5.47 -3.52 -17.83
N VAL A 318 6.62 -3.78 -17.23
CA VAL A 318 6.74 -4.20 -15.84
C VAL A 318 6.99 -2.96 -15.00
N VAL A 319 5.98 -2.54 -14.25
CA VAL A 319 6.06 -1.37 -13.36
C VAL A 319 6.61 -1.83 -12.03
N CYS A 320 7.83 -1.39 -11.69
CA CYS A 320 8.45 -1.71 -10.42
C CYS A 320 9.23 -0.51 -9.87
N TRP A 321 9.32 -0.44 -8.55
CA TRP A 321 9.99 0.64 -7.85
C TRP A 321 11.35 0.16 -7.34
N GLY A 322 12.44 0.56 -8.01
CA GLY A 322 13.81 0.21 -7.62
C GLY A 322 14.12 -1.30 -7.62
N GLY A 323 15.41 -1.65 -7.69
CA GLY A 323 15.85 -3.05 -7.78
C GLY A 323 15.52 -3.70 -9.14
N ARG A 324 16.16 -4.84 -9.43
CA ARG A 324 15.71 -5.66 -10.57
C ARG A 324 14.31 -6.19 -10.25
N PRO A 325 13.31 -6.03 -11.12
CA PRO A 325 12.05 -6.73 -10.93
C PRO A 325 12.36 -8.22 -10.84
N GLN A 326 11.92 -8.85 -9.75
CA GLN A 326 12.09 -10.29 -9.55
C GLN A 326 11.09 -11.02 -10.46
N MET A 327 11.34 -10.98 -11.77
CA MET A 327 10.42 -11.51 -12.80
C MET A 327 10.12 -12.99 -12.58
N HIS A 328 11.06 -13.73 -11.98
CA HIS A 328 10.91 -15.13 -11.58
C HIS A 328 9.86 -15.35 -10.48
N LEU A 329 9.60 -14.36 -9.61
CA LEU A 329 8.58 -14.43 -8.56
C LEU A 329 7.16 -14.21 -9.09
N ASN A 330 7.02 -13.67 -10.31
CA ASN A 330 5.73 -13.55 -10.98
C ASN A 330 5.59 -14.65 -12.05
N PRO A 331 4.77 -15.68 -11.82
CA PRO A 331 4.62 -16.81 -12.74
C PRO A 331 4.24 -16.39 -14.16
N PHE A 332 3.45 -15.31 -14.30
CA PHE A 332 3.04 -14.80 -15.61
C PHE A 332 4.20 -14.12 -16.35
N LEU A 333 5.02 -13.33 -15.65
CA LEU A 333 6.18 -12.68 -16.27
C LEU A 333 7.27 -13.69 -16.63
N SER A 334 7.52 -14.66 -15.75
CA SER A 334 8.44 -15.77 -15.99
C SER A 334 8.03 -16.58 -17.24
N GLU A 335 6.74 -16.86 -17.39
CA GLU A 335 6.26 -17.56 -18.58
C GLU A 335 6.34 -16.70 -19.85
N LEU A 336 5.92 -15.43 -19.80
CA LEU A 336 6.02 -14.50 -20.92
C LEU A 336 7.47 -14.39 -21.42
N GLN A 337 8.43 -14.37 -20.49
CA GLN A 337 9.86 -14.33 -20.79
C GLN A 337 10.35 -15.65 -21.39
N ARG A 338 10.05 -16.78 -20.74
CA ARG A 338 10.54 -18.12 -21.16
C ARG A 338 10.01 -18.54 -22.53
N LYS A 339 8.75 -18.23 -22.81
CA LYS A 339 8.10 -18.53 -24.09
C LYS A 339 8.23 -17.40 -25.11
N ASP A 340 8.92 -16.32 -24.75
CA ASP A 340 9.14 -15.14 -25.58
C ASP A 340 7.84 -14.61 -26.24
N LEU A 341 6.78 -14.49 -25.44
CA LEU A 341 5.44 -14.16 -25.94
C LEU A 341 5.21 -12.64 -26.10
N CYS A 342 6.03 -11.83 -25.44
CA CYS A 342 5.92 -10.37 -25.41
C CYS A 342 7.30 -9.72 -25.25
N THR A 343 7.46 -8.49 -25.75
CA THR A 343 8.63 -7.67 -25.45
C THR A 343 8.48 -7.06 -24.06
N LEU A 344 9.30 -7.52 -23.11
CA LEU A 344 9.28 -7.05 -21.73
C LEU A 344 10.08 -5.75 -21.60
N ILE A 345 9.47 -4.74 -20.97
CA ILE A 345 10.08 -3.42 -20.75
C ILE A 345 9.90 -3.03 -19.29
N GLU A 346 11.00 -2.86 -18.57
CA GLU A 346 10.97 -2.47 -17.16
C GLU A 346 10.85 -0.94 -17.04
N VAL A 347 9.90 -0.49 -16.22
CA VAL A 347 9.60 0.94 -16.04
C VAL A 347 9.30 1.26 -14.58
N THR A 348 9.55 2.50 -14.18
CA THR A 348 9.16 2.99 -12.86
C THR A 348 7.70 3.47 -12.86
N PRO A 349 7.09 3.62 -11.67
CA PRO A 349 5.84 4.37 -11.52
C PRO A 349 5.88 5.77 -12.14
N MET A 350 7.07 6.39 -12.20
CA MET A 350 7.23 7.73 -12.73
C MET A 350 7.11 7.80 -14.25
N TRP A 351 7.51 6.74 -14.95
CA TRP A 351 7.29 6.63 -16.38
C TRP A 351 5.81 6.70 -16.76
N LEU A 352 4.92 6.08 -15.98
CA LEU A 352 3.47 6.17 -16.22
C LEU A 352 2.99 7.62 -16.16
N LYS A 353 3.32 8.32 -15.07
CA LYS A 353 2.92 9.73 -14.86
C LYS A 353 3.53 10.64 -15.94
N ALA A 354 4.80 10.42 -16.29
CA ALA A 354 5.48 11.21 -17.31
C ALA A 354 4.84 11.01 -18.70
N CYS A 355 4.47 9.77 -19.08
CA CYS A 355 3.81 9.49 -20.35
C CYS A 355 2.42 10.16 -20.45
N VAL A 356 1.66 10.15 -19.36
CA VAL A 356 0.36 10.82 -19.28
C VAL A 356 0.52 12.32 -19.47
N VAL A 357 1.46 12.95 -18.77
CA VAL A 357 1.67 14.40 -18.88
C VAL A 357 2.23 14.79 -20.25
N ALA A 358 3.12 13.99 -20.81
CA ALA A 358 3.66 14.22 -22.15
C ALA A 358 2.68 13.85 -23.28
N GLN A 359 1.56 13.20 -22.97
CA GLN A 359 0.60 12.64 -23.93
C GLN A 359 1.25 11.74 -24.99
N LYS A 360 2.38 11.11 -24.65
CA LYS A 360 3.14 10.21 -25.52
C LYS A 360 3.92 9.19 -24.68
N ARG A 361 4.17 8.01 -25.25
CA ARG A 361 5.06 7.02 -24.64
C ARG A 361 6.50 7.51 -24.74
N ILE A 362 7.11 7.84 -23.61
CA ILE A 362 8.50 8.30 -23.53
C ILE A 362 9.41 7.08 -23.60
N ALA A 363 10.54 7.20 -24.30
CA ALA A 363 11.54 6.15 -24.32
C ALA A 363 12.21 6.03 -22.93
N THR A 364 12.50 4.80 -22.50
CA THR A 364 12.96 4.51 -21.14
C THR A 364 14.42 4.89 -20.88
N ASP A 365 15.19 5.11 -21.95
CA ASP A 365 16.54 5.67 -21.94
C ASP A 365 16.56 7.15 -21.57
N THR A 366 15.49 7.88 -21.88
CA THR A 366 15.33 9.28 -21.55
C THR A 366 15.16 9.43 -20.04
N LEU A 367 16.07 10.12 -19.35
CA LEU A 367 16.08 10.22 -17.87
C LEU A 367 16.03 8.83 -17.22
N ALA A 368 16.95 7.95 -17.63
CA ALA A 368 16.95 6.53 -17.29
C ALA A 368 16.78 6.25 -15.79
N LEU A 369 17.28 7.10 -14.89
CA LEU A 369 17.14 6.91 -13.45
C LEU A 369 15.72 7.23 -12.92
N ALA A 370 15.01 8.16 -13.56
CA ALA A 370 13.63 8.48 -13.20
C ALA A 370 12.65 7.48 -13.82
N LEU A 371 12.92 7.03 -15.05
CA LEU A 371 11.94 6.30 -15.87
C LEU A 371 12.13 4.79 -15.91
N ALA A 372 13.34 4.28 -15.67
CA ALA A 372 13.64 2.86 -15.63
C ALA A 372 14.16 2.43 -14.24
N PRO A 373 13.75 1.25 -13.74
CA PRO A 373 14.25 0.73 -12.47
C PRO A 373 15.74 0.43 -12.59
N LYS A 374 16.48 0.59 -11.48
CA LYS A 374 17.92 0.32 -11.42
C LYS A 374 18.18 -0.93 -10.56
N PRO A 375 19.19 -1.76 -10.90
CA PRO A 375 19.45 -3.01 -10.20
C PRO A 375 20.04 -2.83 -8.79
N TRP A 376 20.42 -1.61 -8.42
CA TRP A 376 20.94 -1.24 -7.11
C TRP A 376 19.89 -0.53 -6.24
N PRO A 377 19.99 -0.63 -4.90
CA PRO A 377 19.11 0.10 -4.00
C PRO A 377 19.32 1.62 -4.13
N LEU A 378 18.22 2.37 -4.16
CA LEU A 378 18.27 3.83 -4.15
C LEU A 378 18.70 4.32 -2.76
N ARG A 379 19.55 5.36 -2.72
CA ARG A 379 19.93 6.03 -1.47
C ARG A 379 19.09 7.28 -1.27
N ARG A 380 18.79 7.55 0.00
CA ARG A 380 18.04 8.74 0.42
C ARG A 380 18.89 9.99 0.24
N LEU A 381 18.30 11.07 -0.28
CA LEU A 381 18.91 12.39 -0.23
C LEU A 381 18.85 12.97 1.18
N ASP A 382 19.92 13.63 1.60
CA ASP A 382 19.98 14.30 2.89
C ASP A 382 18.95 15.44 2.96
N SER A 383 18.28 15.60 4.11
CA SER A 383 17.28 16.64 4.33
C SER A 383 17.82 18.07 4.26
N SER A 384 19.13 18.24 4.39
CA SER A 384 19.83 19.53 4.20
C SER A 384 19.91 19.96 2.73
N ILE A 385 19.60 19.07 1.79
CA ILE A 385 19.66 19.37 0.37
C ILE A 385 18.34 19.97 -0.12
N SER A 386 18.42 21.20 -0.63
CA SER A 386 17.32 21.95 -1.22
C SER A 386 17.65 22.30 -2.67
N ILE A 387 16.89 21.72 -3.60
CA ILE A 387 17.19 21.72 -5.04
C ILE A 387 16.25 22.65 -5.80
N VAL A 388 16.81 23.37 -6.77
CA VAL A 388 16.06 24.06 -7.84
C VAL A 388 16.42 23.45 -9.18
N LEU A 389 15.46 23.37 -10.10
CA LEU A 389 15.67 22.89 -11.47
C LEU A 389 15.69 24.05 -12.46
N SER A 390 16.63 24.02 -13.42
CA SER A 390 16.75 24.97 -14.54
C SER A 390 17.05 24.25 -15.85
N GLY A 391 16.53 24.76 -16.97
CA GLY A 391 16.82 24.23 -18.32
C GLY A 391 16.07 22.96 -18.70
N PHE A 392 15.13 22.48 -17.88
CA PHE A 392 14.32 21.29 -18.18
C PHE A 392 12.99 21.68 -18.83
N THR A 393 12.54 20.87 -19.80
CA THR A 393 11.14 20.92 -20.30
C THR A 393 10.16 20.59 -19.18
N SER A 394 8.87 20.96 -19.33
CA SER A 394 7.84 20.69 -18.31
C SER A 394 7.74 19.21 -17.94
N THR A 395 7.86 18.30 -18.91
CA THR A 395 7.85 16.85 -18.68
C THR A 395 9.09 16.38 -17.93
N GLN A 396 10.29 16.80 -18.34
CA GLN A 396 11.53 16.44 -17.65
C GLN A 396 11.55 16.98 -16.23
N LYS A 397 11.11 18.23 -16.03
CA LYS A 397 11.01 18.86 -14.72
C LYS A 397 10.11 18.03 -13.81
N LEU A 398 8.93 17.60 -14.28
CA LEU A 398 8.04 16.75 -13.50
C LEU A 398 8.70 15.41 -13.10
N ALA A 399 9.36 14.74 -14.03
CA ALA A 399 10.01 13.46 -13.77
C ALA A 399 11.14 13.59 -12.74
N VAL A 400 12.01 14.60 -12.89
CA VAL A 400 13.12 14.87 -11.98
C VAL A 400 12.62 15.34 -10.61
N THR A 401 11.62 16.22 -10.57
CA THR A 401 10.93 16.65 -9.33
C THR A 401 10.44 15.45 -8.53
N LYS A 402 9.70 14.56 -9.17
CA LYS A 402 9.09 13.41 -8.50
C LYS A 402 10.12 12.37 -8.09
N LEU A 403 11.21 12.23 -8.86
CA LEU A 403 12.35 11.42 -8.45
C LEU A 403 12.98 11.97 -7.17
N ILE A 404 13.27 13.27 -7.11
CA ILE A 404 13.86 13.94 -5.93
C ILE A 404 12.94 13.77 -4.71
N GLU A 405 11.64 14.00 -4.86
CA GLU A 405 10.65 13.78 -3.79
C GLU A 405 10.63 12.31 -3.34
N ALA A 406 10.65 11.36 -4.27
CA ALA A 406 10.62 9.93 -3.98
C ALA A 406 11.85 9.46 -3.19
N VAL A 407 13.00 10.10 -3.40
CA VAL A 407 14.23 9.83 -2.63
C VAL A 407 14.38 10.69 -1.36
N GLY A 408 13.32 11.40 -0.97
CA GLY A 408 13.24 12.19 0.26
C GLY A 408 13.93 13.56 0.19
N GLY A 409 14.30 14.01 -1.02
CA GLY A 409 14.88 15.32 -1.25
C GLY A 409 13.84 16.44 -1.29
N ARG A 410 14.28 17.68 -1.04
CA ARG A 410 13.43 18.87 -1.08
C ARG A 410 13.66 19.65 -2.38
N ILE A 411 12.58 19.94 -3.09
CA ILE A 411 12.60 20.82 -4.27
C ILE A 411 11.86 22.13 -3.99
N THR A 412 12.36 23.25 -4.51
CA THR A 412 11.69 24.55 -4.43
C THR A 412 11.31 25.07 -5.81
N GLY A 413 10.13 25.69 -5.92
CA GLY A 413 9.67 26.31 -7.18
C GLY A 413 10.49 27.54 -7.54
N ASP A 414 10.73 28.39 -6.54
CA ASP A 414 11.55 29.59 -6.65
C ASP A 414 12.97 29.34 -6.15
N MET A 415 13.90 30.14 -6.65
CA MET A 415 15.30 30.10 -6.26
C MET A 415 15.58 31.21 -5.25
N THR A 416 16.10 30.83 -4.09
CA THR A 416 16.47 31.73 -2.98
C THR A 416 17.87 31.40 -2.48
N LYS A 417 18.44 32.25 -1.61
CA LYS A 417 19.76 32.01 -0.99
C LYS A 417 19.81 30.79 -0.05
N SER A 418 18.66 30.27 0.36
CA SER A 418 18.58 29.06 1.20
C SER A 418 18.65 27.76 0.38
N ASN A 419 18.68 27.86 -0.95
CA ASN A 419 18.88 26.70 -1.80
C ASN A 419 20.33 26.23 -1.77
N THR A 420 20.57 24.92 -1.70
CA THR A 420 21.93 24.36 -1.70
C THR A 420 22.40 23.96 -3.09
N HIS A 421 21.48 23.50 -3.96
CA HIS A 421 21.83 23.00 -5.29
C HIS A 421 20.90 23.56 -6.37
N LEU A 422 21.49 23.93 -7.51
CA LEU A 422 20.82 24.19 -8.76
C LEU A 422 21.19 23.07 -9.74
N ILE A 423 20.22 22.22 -10.09
CA ILE A 423 20.43 21.23 -11.15
C ILE A 423 20.08 21.87 -12.49
N CYS A 424 21.05 21.89 -13.39
CA CYS A 424 20.91 22.42 -14.74
C CYS A 424 20.95 21.30 -15.78
N HIS A 425 20.11 21.43 -16.81
CA HIS A 425 20.27 20.62 -18.02
C HIS A 425 21.43 21.16 -18.87
N GLU A 426 22.17 20.28 -19.54
CA GLU A 426 23.31 20.64 -20.38
C GLU A 426 22.95 21.69 -21.43
N GLY A 427 23.87 22.63 -21.67
CA GLY A 427 23.66 23.73 -22.63
C GLY A 427 22.69 24.83 -22.17
N SER A 428 22.10 24.75 -20.97
CA SER A 428 21.20 25.79 -20.48
C SER A 428 21.96 26.97 -19.84
N SER A 429 22.01 28.12 -20.55
CA SER A 429 22.35 29.40 -19.93
C SER A 429 21.07 30.07 -19.44
N SER A 430 20.92 30.25 -18.14
CA SER A 430 19.74 30.91 -17.57
C SER A 430 20.13 31.95 -16.52
N PRO A 431 19.30 32.98 -16.28
CA PRO A 431 19.52 33.94 -15.20
C PRO A 431 19.66 33.27 -13.82
N LYS A 432 19.10 32.07 -13.67
CA LYS A 432 19.25 31.27 -12.44
C LYS A 432 20.68 30.78 -12.24
N VAL A 433 21.41 30.42 -13.31
CA VAL A 433 22.82 30.00 -13.21
C VAL A 433 23.68 31.14 -12.69
N VAL A 434 23.52 32.34 -13.27
CA VAL A 434 24.25 33.54 -12.84
C VAL A 434 23.96 33.88 -11.38
N LYS A 435 22.67 33.86 -10.98
CA LYS A 435 22.26 34.15 -9.61
C LYS A 435 22.71 33.07 -8.62
N ALA A 436 22.67 31.79 -9.00
CA ALA A 436 23.15 30.69 -8.18
C ALA A 436 24.65 30.83 -7.91
N SER A 437 25.43 31.18 -8.93
CA SER A 437 26.86 31.45 -8.79
C SER A 437 27.13 32.60 -7.81
N GLN A 438 26.40 33.72 -7.94
CA GLN A 438 26.49 34.86 -7.01
C GLN A 438 26.14 34.51 -5.57
N TRP A 439 25.26 33.53 -5.36
CA TRP A 439 24.81 33.09 -4.03
C TRP A 439 25.62 31.94 -3.45
N GLY A 440 26.62 31.43 -4.18
CA GLY A 440 27.42 30.28 -3.74
C GLY A 440 26.63 28.96 -3.72
N ILE A 441 25.57 28.86 -4.52
CA ILE A 441 24.77 27.64 -4.68
C ILE A 441 25.51 26.68 -5.60
N HIS A 442 25.57 25.39 -5.24
CA HIS A 442 26.21 24.37 -6.08
C HIS A 442 25.45 24.21 -7.40
N ILE A 443 26.10 24.50 -8.52
CA ILE A 443 25.51 24.35 -9.86
C ILE A 443 25.98 23.02 -10.45
N VAL A 444 25.07 22.05 -10.53
CA VAL A 444 25.39 20.66 -10.89
C VAL A 444 24.54 20.16 -12.06
N THR A 445 24.99 19.12 -12.75
CA THR A 445 24.22 18.45 -13.80
C THR A 445 23.28 17.39 -13.22
N LEU A 446 22.41 16.80 -14.05
CA LEU A 446 21.56 15.68 -13.63
C LEU A 446 22.40 14.45 -13.22
N GLU A 447 23.58 14.26 -13.79
CA GLU A 447 24.49 13.16 -13.45
C GLU A 447 24.91 13.17 -11.98
N TRP A 448 25.00 14.36 -11.36
CA TRP A 448 25.24 14.48 -9.92
C TRP A 448 24.15 13.76 -9.12
N LEU A 449 22.88 14.01 -9.47
CA LEU A 449 21.75 13.40 -8.78
C LEU A 449 21.77 11.89 -8.95
N GLU A 450 22.09 11.41 -10.15
CA GLU A 450 22.25 9.98 -10.42
C GLU A 450 23.36 9.36 -9.58
N HIS A 451 24.51 10.04 -9.50
CA HIS A 451 25.64 9.61 -8.69
C HIS A 451 25.29 9.55 -7.21
N VAL A 452 24.64 10.58 -6.66
CA VAL A 452 24.26 10.65 -5.25
C VAL A 452 23.24 9.58 -4.89
N ILE A 453 22.26 9.30 -5.77
CA ILE A 453 21.26 8.26 -5.52
C ILE A 453 21.89 6.87 -5.55
N GLU A 454 22.91 6.64 -6.37
CA GLU A 454 23.61 5.34 -6.45
C GLU A 454 24.65 5.16 -5.32
N HIS A 455 25.49 6.17 -5.10
CA HIS A 455 26.70 6.08 -4.29
C HIS A 455 26.65 6.87 -2.97
N GLY A 456 25.70 7.80 -2.83
CA GLY A 456 25.62 8.74 -1.71
C GLY A 456 26.48 9.99 -1.94
N LEU A 457 26.30 11.02 -1.12
CA LEU A 457 26.96 12.33 -1.25
C LEU A 457 28.50 12.28 -1.20
N GLY A 458 29.06 11.34 -0.43
CA GLY A 458 30.50 11.11 -0.37
C GLY A 458 31.04 10.22 -1.49
N GLY A 459 30.19 9.52 -2.25
CA GLY A 459 30.63 8.47 -3.16
C GLY A 459 31.11 7.20 -2.43
N LYS A 460 31.91 6.36 -3.11
CA LYS A 460 32.46 5.10 -2.54
C LYS A 460 33.50 5.31 -1.44
N GLN A 461 34.14 6.48 -1.38
CA GLN A 461 35.08 6.87 -0.33
C GLN A 461 34.45 7.99 0.49
N LYS A 462 34.35 7.87 1.82
CA LYS A 462 33.79 8.93 2.68
C LYS A 462 34.70 10.18 2.68
N CYS A 463 34.60 11.02 1.66
CA CYS A 463 35.26 12.32 1.62
C CYS A 463 34.41 13.36 2.36
N LYS A 464 35.05 14.26 3.13
CA LYS A 464 34.39 15.32 3.91
C LYS A 464 33.90 16.52 3.07
N GLY A 465 34.23 16.56 1.79
CA GLY A 465 33.62 17.46 0.80
C GLY A 465 32.87 16.59 -0.20
N GLY A 466 31.62 16.94 -0.51
CA GLY A 466 30.75 16.15 -1.39
C GLY A 466 31.27 16.05 -2.83
N CYS A 467 30.46 15.45 -3.70
CA CYS A 467 30.82 15.18 -5.10
C CYS A 467 30.46 16.33 -6.07
N GLU A 468 30.02 17.48 -5.58
CA GLU A 468 29.42 18.57 -6.38
C GLU A 468 30.41 19.14 -7.42
N SER A 469 31.69 19.28 -7.07
CA SER A 469 32.72 19.82 -7.96
C SER A 469 32.97 18.94 -9.19
N ARG A 470 32.86 17.61 -9.03
CA ARG A 470 33.02 16.63 -10.12
C ARG A 470 31.93 16.75 -11.17
N PHE A 471 30.74 17.15 -10.75
CA PHE A 471 29.56 17.26 -11.61
C PHE A 471 29.14 18.73 -11.79
N SER A 472 30.07 19.66 -11.57
CA SER A 472 29.83 21.08 -11.80
C SER A 472 29.45 21.31 -13.27
N PHE A 473 28.43 22.12 -13.49
CA PHE A 473 27.96 22.50 -14.83
C PHE A 473 29.07 23.15 -15.69
N THR A 474 30.09 23.75 -15.08
CA THR A 474 31.24 24.34 -15.79
C THR A 474 32.23 23.30 -16.30
N SER A 475 32.34 22.14 -15.64
CA SER A 475 33.29 21.07 -15.98
C SER A 475 32.79 20.17 -17.12
N SER A 476 31.48 20.17 -17.40
CA SER A 476 30.90 19.45 -18.54
C SER A 476 31.03 20.22 -19.86
N MET A 477 31.14 21.56 -19.81
CA MET A 477 31.41 22.39 -21.01
C MET A 477 32.80 22.14 -21.59
N THR A 478 33.80 21.81 -20.77
CA THR A 478 35.17 21.49 -21.24
C THR A 478 35.30 20.08 -21.81
N ARG A 479 34.49 19.11 -21.37
CA ARG A 479 34.49 17.75 -21.93
C ARG A 479 33.95 17.65 -23.36
N GLY A 480 33.21 18.65 -23.83
CA GLY A 480 32.72 18.72 -25.22
C GLY A 480 33.78 19.15 -26.24
N PHE A 481 34.99 19.48 -25.81
CA PHE A 481 36.09 19.96 -26.68
C PHE A 481 37.31 19.03 -26.72
N GLU A 482 37.28 17.87 -26.04
CA GLU A 482 38.36 16.88 -26.08
C GLU A 482 37.90 15.56 -26.71
N ILE A 483 37.35 15.61 -27.92
CA ILE A 483 37.39 14.49 -28.88
C ILE A 483 37.51 15.11 -30.28
N GLU A 484 38.75 15.28 -30.75
CA GLU A 484 39.11 15.16 -32.17
C GLU A 484 40.09 13.99 -32.32
#